data_AF-Q3KNM9-F1
#
_entry.id   AF-Q3KNM9-F1
#
_cell.length_a   1.000
_cell.length_b   1.000
_cell.length_c   1.000
_cell.angle_alpha   90.00
_cell.angle_beta   90.00
_cell.angle_gamma   90.00
#
_symmetry.space_group_name_H-M   'P 1'
#
loop_
_entity.id
_entity.type
_entity.pdbx_description
1 polymer ?
#
loop_
_entity_poly.entity_id
_entity_poly.type
_entity_poly.pdbx_seq_one_letter_code
_entity_poly.pdbx_strand_id
1 'polypeptide(L)'
;MKIDELSLYSVPEGQSKYVEEPRTQLEENISQLRHHCEPYTSFCQEIYSHTKPKVDHFVQWGVDNYNYLQNAPPGFFPRLGVIGFAGFVGLLFARGSKIKKLVYPPFFMGLGASVYYPQQAITIARITGEKLYDWGLRGYIVIEDLWKQNFQKPGNVKNSPGNK
;
A
#
# COMPACT_ATOMS: atom_id res chain seq x y z
N MET A 1 -13.00 -67.70 -41.21
CA MET A 1 -13.55 -66.34 -41.03
C MET A 1 -12.96 -65.79 -39.74
N LYS A 2 -11.95 -64.92 -39.82
CA LYS A 2 -11.24 -64.35 -38.66
C LYS A 2 -11.94 -63.06 -38.26
N ILE A 3 -12.16 -62.87 -36.96
CA ILE A 3 -12.88 -61.75 -36.35
C ILE A 3 -12.00 -60.48 -36.26
N ASP A 4 -10.71 -60.59 -36.57
CA ASP A 4 -9.72 -59.50 -36.50
C ASP A 4 -9.88 -58.38 -37.54
N GLU A 5 -10.72 -58.54 -38.57
CA GLU A 5 -10.92 -57.49 -39.59
C GLU A 5 -12.06 -56.51 -39.26
N LEU A 6 -12.71 -56.65 -38.09
CA LEU A 6 -13.84 -55.80 -37.67
C LEU A 6 -13.53 -54.82 -36.53
N SER A 7 -12.25 -54.51 -36.30
CA SER A 7 -11.87 -53.39 -35.43
C SER A 7 -11.81 -52.10 -36.24
N LEU A 8 -12.92 -51.34 -36.24
CA LEU A 8 -13.04 -49.97 -36.80
C LEU A 8 -12.14 -48.92 -36.11
N TYR A 9 -11.29 -49.35 -35.17
CA TYR A 9 -10.32 -48.53 -34.45
C TYR A 9 -8.88 -49.06 -34.62
N SER A 10 -8.58 -49.78 -35.71
CA SER A 10 -7.18 -50.08 -36.04
C SER A 10 -6.47 -48.78 -36.43
N VAL A 11 -5.83 -48.16 -35.44
CA VAL A 11 -4.86 -47.07 -35.63
C VAL A 11 -3.81 -47.60 -36.61
N PRO A 12 -3.57 -46.92 -37.75
CA PRO A 12 -2.55 -47.38 -38.68
C PRO A 12 -1.21 -47.44 -37.93
N GLU A 13 -0.48 -48.55 -38.04
CA GLU A 13 0.96 -48.62 -37.70
C GLU A 13 1.79 -47.79 -38.69
N GLY A 14 1.33 -46.58 -39.00
CA GLY A 14 2.18 -45.54 -39.51
C GLY A 14 3.06 -45.14 -38.34
N GLN A 15 4.35 -45.45 -38.43
CA GLN A 15 5.38 -44.82 -37.64
C GLN A 15 5.20 -43.30 -37.79
N SER A 16 4.40 -42.69 -36.92
CA SER A 16 4.50 -41.26 -36.64
C SER A 16 5.83 -41.14 -35.92
N LYS A 17 6.90 -41.17 -36.71
CA LYS A 17 8.17 -40.63 -36.32
C LYS A 17 7.80 -39.24 -35.84
N TYR A 18 7.72 -39.07 -34.52
CA TYR A 18 7.78 -37.76 -33.91
C TYR A 18 9.12 -37.25 -34.40
N VAL A 19 9.10 -36.54 -35.52
CA VAL A 19 10.25 -35.82 -36.01
C VAL A 19 10.36 -34.76 -34.95
N GLU A 20 11.20 -35.04 -33.96
CA GLU A 20 11.76 -34.02 -33.10
C GLU A 20 12.37 -33.02 -34.09
N GLU A 21 11.61 -31.93 -34.32
CA GLU A 21 11.97 -30.85 -35.22
C GLU A 21 13.46 -30.56 -34.95
N PRO A 22 14.33 -30.58 -35.97
CA PRO A 22 15.77 -30.47 -35.75
C PRO A 22 16.03 -29.21 -34.92
N ARG A 23 16.50 -29.39 -33.67
CA ARG A 23 16.59 -28.35 -32.63
C ARG A 23 16.98 -27.01 -33.24
N THR A 24 15.98 -26.16 -33.42
CA THR A 24 16.20 -24.87 -34.05
C THR A 24 16.91 -24.01 -33.01
N GLN A 25 17.93 -23.24 -33.37
CA GLN A 25 18.68 -22.39 -32.43
C GLN A 25 17.79 -21.48 -31.55
N LEU A 26 16.57 -21.19 -32.04
CA LEU A 26 15.52 -20.49 -31.32
C LEU A 26 14.89 -21.32 -30.20
N GLU A 27 14.58 -22.60 -30.44
CA GLU A 27 14.04 -23.49 -29.41
C GLU A 27 15.08 -23.79 -28.31
N GLU A 28 16.34 -23.92 -28.70
CA GLU A 28 17.42 -24.12 -27.73
C GLU A 28 17.66 -22.85 -26.88
N ASN A 29 17.58 -21.65 -27.48
CA ASN A 29 17.58 -20.38 -26.73
C ASN A 29 16.36 -20.23 -25.82
N ILE A 30 15.16 -20.56 -26.30
CA ILE A 30 13.93 -20.49 -25.49
C ILE A 30 13.98 -21.51 -24.35
N SER A 31 14.55 -22.69 -24.58
CA SER A 31 14.75 -23.73 -23.57
C SER A 31 15.79 -23.31 -22.54
N GLN A 32 16.91 -22.71 -22.95
CA GLN A 32 17.92 -22.15 -22.05
C GLN A 32 17.36 -21.00 -21.21
N LEU A 33 16.60 -20.09 -21.81
CA LEU A 33 15.90 -19.01 -21.11
C LEU A 33 14.87 -19.55 -20.12
N ARG A 34 14.11 -20.59 -20.49
CA ARG A 34 13.15 -21.24 -19.59
C ARG A 34 13.85 -21.89 -18.41
N HIS A 35 14.93 -22.64 -18.64
CA HIS A 35 15.71 -23.24 -17.56
C HIS A 35 16.37 -22.20 -16.66
N HIS A 36 16.73 -21.02 -17.19
CA HIS A 36 17.25 -19.93 -16.39
C HIS A 36 16.17 -19.17 -15.61
N CYS A 37 14.93 -19.12 -16.14
CA CYS A 37 13.78 -18.51 -15.47
C CYS A 37 13.08 -19.44 -14.47
N GLU A 38 13.18 -20.76 -14.61
CA GLU A 38 12.67 -21.78 -13.68
C GLU A 38 13.09 -21.56 -12.21
N PRO A 39 14.37 -21.28 -11.90
CA PRO A 39 14.77 -20.96 -10.52
C PRO A 39 14.24 -19.60 -10.04
N TYR A 40 13.94 -18.67 -10.94
CA TYR A 40 13.36 -17.38 -10.56
C TYR A 40 11.88 -17.51 -10.20
N THR A 41 11.12 -18.31 -10.95
CA THR A 41 9.71 -18.56 -10.64
C THR A 41 9.53 -19.30 -9.31
N SER A 42 10.39 -20.30 -9.02
CA SER A 42 10.35 -21.02 -7.74
C SER A 42 10.71 -20.13 -6.55
N PHE A 43 11.72 -19.26 -6.69
CA PHE A 43 12.09 -18.29 -5.66
C PHE A 43 11.00 -17.24 -5.40
N CYS A 44 10.39 -16.70 -6.46
CA CYS A 44 9.25 -15.79 -6.32
C CYS A 44 8.05 -16.48 -5.65
N GLN A 45 7.78 -17.74 -5.98
CA GLN A 45 6.71 -18.52 -5.39
C GLN A 45 6.97 -18.79 -3.90
N GLU A 46 8.21 -19.06 -3.52
CA GLU A 46 8.62 -19.25 -2.12
C GLU A 46 8.46 -17.97 -1.30
N ILE A 47 8.99 -16.83 -1.78
CA ILE A 47 8.83 -15.53 -1.11
C ILE A 47 7.35 -15.17 -0.97
N TYR A 48 6.57 -15.35 -2.04
CA TYR A 48 5.14 -15.08 -2.02
C TYR A 48 4.44 -15.96 -0.97
N SER A 49 4.77 -17.25 -0.92
CA SER A 49 4.20 -18.18 0.07
C SER A 49 4.54 -17.80 1.51
N HIS A 50 5.74 -17.26 1.76
CA HIS A 50 6.18 -16.85 3.09
C HIS A 50 5.62 -15.47 3.50
N THR A 51 5.46 -14.55 2.55
CA THR A 51 4.95 -13.20 2.82
C THR A 51 3.43 -13.15 2.88
N LYS A 52 2.74 -13.98 2.09
CA LYS A 52 1.27 -14.11 2.07
C LYS A 52 0.65 -14.25 3.46
N PRO A 53 1.03 -15.20 4.33
CA PRO A 53 0.41 -15.34 5.66
C PRO A 53 0.67 -14.13 6.55
N LYS A 54 1.80 -13.45 6.38
CA LYS A 54 2.12 -12.24 7.15
C LYS A 54 1.21 -11.09 6.73
N VAL A 55 1.04 -10.90 5.43
CA VAL A 55 0.12 -9.89 4.88
C VAL A 55 -1.32 -10.21 5.27
N ASP A 56 -1.75 -11.46 5.12
CA ASP A 56 -3.10 -11.90 5.51
C ASP A 56 -3.34 -11.65 7.01
N HIS A 57 -2.36 -11.95 7.86
CA HIS A 57 -2.44 -11.64 9.30
C HIS A 57 -2.54 -10.14 9.58
N PHE A 58 -1.78 -9.30 8.88
CA PHE A 58 -1.85 -7.84 9.02
C PHE A 58 -3.19 -7.28 8.54
N VAL A 59 -3.71 -7.78 7.41
CA VAL A 59 -5.01 -7.38 6.89
C VAL A 59 -6.10 -7.81 7.87
N GLN A 60 -6.06 -9.05 8.36
CA GLN A 60 -7.02 -9.58 9.31
C GLN A 60 -6.98 -8.81 10.64
N TRP A 61 -5.78 -8.58 11.19
CA TRP A 61 -5.60 -7.73 12.38
C TRP A 61 -6.13 -6.31 12.17
N GLY A 62 -5.94 -5.74 10.99
CA GLY A 62 -6.48 -4.42 10.62
C GLY A 62 -8.00 -4.41 10.55
N VAL A 63 -8.59 -5.42 9.91
CA VAL A 63 -10.06 -5.58 9.79
C VAL A 63 -10.69 -5.85 11.16
N ASP A 64 -10.07 -6.67 12.00
CA ASP A 64 -10.55 -6.97 13.35
C ASP A 64 -10.51 -5.73 14.23
N ASN A 65 -9.42 -4.96 14.18
CA ASN A 65 -9.33 -3.67 14.87
C ASN A 65 -10.34 -2.66 14.32
N TYR A 66 -10.54 -2.61 13.00
CA TYR A 66 -11.51 -1.71 12.39
C TYR A 66 -12.93 -2.04 12.85
N ASN A 67 -13.34 -3.31 12.82
CA ASN A 67 -14.64 -3.76 13.31
C ASN A 67 -14.81 -3.48 14.81
N TYR A 68 -13.74 -3.63 15.59
CA TYR A 68 -13.72 -3.30 17.02
C TYR A 68 -13.86 -1.79 17.27
N LEU A 69 -13.20 -0.96 16.46
CA LEU A 69 -13.33 0.50 16.51
C LEU A 69 -14.70 0.98 16.04
N GLN A 70 -15.31 0.29 15.06
CA GLN A 70 -16.63 0.61 14.53
C GLN A 70 -17.75 0.31 15.54
N ASN A 71 -17.60 -0.74 16.35
CA ASN A 71 -18.54 -1.12 17.41
C ASN A 71 -18.09 -0.68 18.82
N ALA A 72 -17.22 0.33 18.90
CA ALA A 72 -16.60 0.69 20.16
C ALA A 72 -17.63 1.24 21.18
N PRO A 73 -17.60 0.76 22.43
CA PRO A 73 -18.47 1.28 23.49
C PRO A 73 -18.17 2.77 23.75
N PRO A 74 -19.19 3.56 24.15
CA PRO A 74 -19.05 5.00 24.35
C PRO A 74 -17.96 5.28 25.41
N GLY A 75 -16.84 5.84 24.97
CA GLY A 75 -15.69 6.17 25.82
C GLY A 75 -14.35 5.55 25.41
N PHE A 76 -14.30 4.71 24.37
CA PHE A 76 -13.05 4.12 23.90
C PHE A 76 -12.07 5.16 23.30
N PHE A 77 -12.54 5.99 22.35
CA PHE A 77 -11.70 7.01 21.70
C PHE A 77 -11.16 8.08 22.66
N PRO A 78 -11.95 8.62 23.61
CA PRO A 78 -11.41 9.53 24.62
C PRO A 78 -10.32 8.87 25.48
N ARG A 79 -10.50 7.61 25.90
CA ARG A 79 -9.50 6.89 26.72
C ARG A 79 -8.23 6.58 25.93
N LEU A 80 -8.35 6.11 24.70
CA LEU A 80 -7.22 5.87 23.79
C LEU A 80 -6.48 7.16 23.46
N GLY A 81 -7.22 8.25 23.23
CA GLY A 81 -6.65 9.56 23.00
C GLY A 81 -5.82 10.01 24.20
N VAL A 82 -6.35 9.90 25.41
CA VAL A 82 -5.62 10.28 26.64
C VAL A 82 -4.40 9.36 26.86
N ILE A 83 -4.53 8.04 26.71
CA ILE A 83 -3.43 7.08 26.88
C ILE A 83 -2.34 7.32 25.82
N GLY A 84 -2.74 7.50 24.56
CA GLY A 84 -1.82 7.75 23.46
C GLY A 84 -1.11 9.09 23.60
N PHE A 85 -1.85 10.15 23.98
CA PHE A 85 -1.28 11.46 24.21
C PHE A 85 -0.33 11.46 25.42
N ALA A 86 -0.71 10.82 26.53
CA ALA A 86 0.15 10.68 27.70
C ALA A 86 1.42 9.89 27.40
N GLY A 87 1.31 8.80 26.62
CA GLY A 87 2.46 8.01 26.18
C GLY A 87 3.38 8.79 25.24
N PHE A 88 2.82 9.55 24.29
CA PHE A 88 3.59 10.37 23.36
C PHE A 88 4.31 11.52 24.06
N VAL A 89 3.62 12.25 24.94
CA VAL A 89 4.22 13.29 25.78
C VAL A 89 5.30 12.70 26.68
N GLY A 90 5.04 11.53 27.28
CA GLY A 90 6.01 10.79 28.07
C GLY A 90 7.26 10.41 27.26
N LEU A 91 7.09 9.95 26.02
CA LEU A 91 8.20 9.61 25.13
C LEU A 91 9.04 10.85 24.77
N LEU A 92 8.38 11.96 24.42
CA LEU A 92 9.05 13.22 24.11
C LEU A 92 9.82 13.79 25.30
N PHE A 93 9.32 13.57 26.52
CA PHE A 93 9.96 14.04 27.74
C PHE A 93 11.08 13.09 28.22
N ALA A 94 10.87 11.78 28.11
CA ALA A 94 11.80 10.74 28.54
C ALA A 94 13.01 10.61 27.61
N ARG A 95 12.81 10.80 26.30
CA ARG A 95 13.90 10.84 25.33
C ARG A 95 14.57 12.21 25.45
N GLY A 96 15.50 12.32 26.40
CA GLY A 96 16.22 13.52 26.87
C GLY A 96 17.02 14.29 25.81
N SER A 97 16.36 14.64 24.72
CA SER A 97 16.88 15.43 23.62
C SER A 97 16.65 16.91 23.91
N LYS A 98 17.46 17.77 23.31
CA LYS A 98 17.41 19.24 23.44
C LYS A 98 16.04 19.84 23.07
N ILE A 99 15.14 19.04 22.50
CA ILE A 99 13.72 19.33 22.27
C ILE A 99 13.03 19.85 23.53
N LYS A 100 13.29 19.27 24.72
CA LYS A 100 12.70 19.80 25.98
C LYS A 100 13.14 21.24 26.26
N LYS A 101 14.37 21.61 25.91
CA LYS A 101 14.88 22.99 26.11
C LYS A 101 14.25 23.98 25.14
N LEU A 102 13.78 23.53 23.98
CA LEU A 102 13.19 24.37 22.95
C LEU A 102 11.66 24.48 23.06
N VAL A 103 10.99 23.39 23.44
CA VAL A 103 9.52 23.32 23.51
C VAL A 103 9.00 23.80 24.87
N TYR A 104 9.72 23.54 25.96
CA TYR A 104 9.26 23.86 27.31
C TYR A 104 9.08 25.38 27.54
N PRO A 105 10.04 26.27 27.19
CA PRO A 105 9.86 27.71 27.40
C PRO A 105 8.68 28.34 26.66
N PRO A 106 8.50 28.16 25.33
CA PRO A 106 7.36 28.76 24.63
C PRO A 106 6.04 28.13 25.04
N PHE A 107 6.01 26.83 25.37
CA PHE A 107 4.80 26.16 25.85
C PHE A 107 4.36 26.69 27.21
N PHE A 108 5.28 26.81 28.17
CA PHE A 108 4.97 27.38 29.49
C PHE A 108 4.65 28.87 29.42
N MET A 109 5.37 29.63 28.59
CA MET A 109 5.10 31.06 28.38
C MET A 109 3.71 31.27 27.74
N GLY A 110 3.36 30.43 26.75
CA GLY A 110 2.04 30.44 26.13
C GLY A 110 0.92 30.03 27.09
N LEU A 111 1.14 29.01 27.93
CA LEU A 111 0.18 28.62 28.97
C LEU A 111 -0.02 29.73 30.02
N GLY A 112 1.08 30.34 30.50
CA GLY A 112 1.01 31.45 31.45
C GLY A 112 0.27 32.66 30.86
N ALA A 113 0.59 33.03 29.63
CA ALA A 113 -0.09 34.12 28.93
C ALA A 113 -1.58 33.82 28.68
N SER A 114 -1.93 32.56 28.39
CA SER A 114 -3.31 32.13 28.18
C SER A 114 -4.16 32.22 29.45
N VAL A 115 -3.61 31.79 30.60
CA VAL A 115 -4.30 31.86 31.90
C VAL A 115 -4.47 33.32 32.35
N TYR A 116 -3.47 34.17 32.11
CA TYR A 116 -3.50 35.58 32.50
C TYR A 116 -4.37 36.45 31.58
N TYR A 117 -4.45 36.13 30.29
CA TYR A 117 -5.27 36.86 29.30
C TYR A 117 -6.15 35.92 28.46
N PRO A 118 -7.24 35.38 29.02
CA PRO A 118 -8.08 34.38 28.35
C PRO A 118 -8.76 34.92 27.08
N GLN A 119 -9.08 36.22 27.02
CA GLN A 119 -9.71 36.84 25.85
C GLN A 119 -8.77 36.87 24.63
N GLN A 120 -7.46 37.09 24.86
CA GLN A 120 -6.46 37.06 23.79
C GLN A 120 -6.19 35.63 23.32
N ALA A 121 -6.23 34.66 24.23
CA ALA A 121 -6.10 33.24 23.88
C ALA A 121 -7.26 32.76 22.99
N ILE A 122 -8.50 33.18 23.29
CA ILE A 122 -9.68 32.80 22.50
C ILE A 122 -9.60 33.39 21.08
N THR A 123 -9.22 34.66 20.93
CA THR A 123 -9.11 35.28 19.60
C THR A 123 -7.99 34.66 18.78
N ILE A 124 -6.82 34.40 19.39
CA ILE A 124 -5.73 33.69 18.74
C ILE A 124 -6.19 32.28 18.34
N ALA A 125 -6.85 31.54 19.22
CA ALA A 125 -7.35 30.19 18.93
C ALA A 125 -8.36 30.18 17.77
N ARG A 126 -9.25 31.17 17.68
CA ARG A 126 -10.18 31.31 16.54
C ARG A 126 -9.46 31.56 15.23
N ILE A 127 -8.55 32.54 15.20
CA ILE A 127 -7.77 32.89 14.01
C ILE A 127 -6.92 31.69 13.57
N THR A 128 -6.25 31.02 14.51
CA THR A 128 -5.47 29.82 14.23
C THR A 128 -6.36 28.67 13.75
N GLY A 129 -7.55 28.50 14.32
CA GLY A 129 -8.52 27.51 13.88
C GLY A 129 -8.96 27.70 12.43
N GLU A 130 -9.30 28.92 12.03
CA GLU A 130 -9.66 29.25 10.64
C GLU A 130 -8.50 29.01 9.68
N LYS A 131 -7.27 29.41 10.04
CA LYS A 131 -6.09 29.17 9.21
C LYS A 131 -5.74 27.70 9.08
N LEU A 132 -5.88 26.92 10.15
CA LEU A 132 -5.66 25.48 10.14
C LEU A 132 -6.70 24.78 9.27
N TYR A 133 -7.96 25.21 9.34
CA TYR A 133 -9.03 24.70 8.49
C TYR A 133 -8.78 25.00 7.01
N ASP A 134 -8.44 26.25 6.68
CA ASP A 134 -8.09 26.65 5.30
C ASP A 134 -6.89 25.88 4.76
N TRP A 135 -5.83 25.70 5.58
CA TRP A 135 -4.65 24.96 5.17
C TRP A 135 -4.93 23.46 5.02
N GLY A 136 -5.73 22.90 5.91
CA GLY A 136 -6.20 21.52 5.84
C GLY A 136 -7.05 21.28 4.60
N LEU A 137 -7.99 22.19 4.30
CA LEU A 137 -8.82 22.13 3.10
C LEU A 137 -7.96 22.25 1.83
N ARG A 138 -7.01 23.20 1.80
CA ARG A 138 -6.06 23.33 0.69
C ARG A 138 -5.21 22.08 0.51
N GLY A 139 -4.71 21.51 1.60
CA GLY A 139 -3.93 20.27 1.58
C GLY A 139 -4.75 19.10 1.04
N TYR A 140 -5.99 18.95 1.50
CA TYR A 140 -6.91 17.95 0.99
C TYR A 140 -7.17 18.13 -0.51
N ILE A 141 -7.48 19.35 -0.96
CA ILE A 141 -7.71 19.66 -2.37
C ILE A 141 -6.47 19.34 -3.22
N VAL A 142 -5.27 19.69 -2.76
CA VAL A 142 -4.02 19.37 -3.47
C VAL A 142 -3.81 17.87 -3.59
N ILE A 143 -4.05 17.11 -2.52
CA ILE A 143 -3.93 15.65 -2.53
C ILE A 143 -5.00 15.03 -3.44
N GLU A 144 -6.24 15.52 -3.37
CA GLU A 144 -7.34 15.08 -4.21
C GLU A 144 -7.05 15.36 -5.69
N ASP A 145 -6.50 16.53 -6.02
CA ASP A 145 -6.11 16.90 -7.37
C ASP A 145 -4.94 16.03 -7.87
N LEU A 146 -3.91 15.81 -7.05
CA LEU A 146 -2.81 14.89 -7.38
C LEU A 146 -3.28 13.44 -7.59
N TRP A 147 -4.24 12.98 -6.78
CA TRP A 147 -4.87 11.68 -6.92
C TRP A 147 -5.66 11.60 -8.22
N LYS A 148 -6.55 12.57 -8.49
CA LYS A 148 -7.31 12.63 -9.74
C LYS A 148 -6.38 12.69 -10.95
N GLN A 149 -5.33 13.51 -10.94
CA GLN A 149 -4.37 13.55 -12.05
C GLN A 149 -3.64 12.22 -12.29
N ASN A 150 -3.31 11.47 -11.24
CA ASN A 150 -2.67 10.16 -11.37
C ASN A 150 -3.63 9.05 -11.83
N PHE A 151 -4.87 9.03 -11.33
CA PHE A 151 -5.81 7.94 -11.57
C PHE A 151 -6.78 8.20 -12.74
N GLN A 152 -7.07 9.46 -13.09
CA GLN A 152 -7.95 9.84 -14.20
C GLN A 152 -7.23 10.10 -15.53
N LYS A 153 -5.91 9.87 -15.62
CA LYS A 153 -5.20 9.77 -16.90
C LYS A 153 -4.99 8.31 -17.38
N PRO A 154 -6.03 7.49 -17.64
CA PRO A 154 -5.88 6.41 -18.59
C PRO A 154 -6.17 6.95 -20.00
N GLY A 155 -5.11 7.14 -20.79
CA GLY A 155 -5.22 7.22 -22.26
C GLY A 155 -5.47 8.60 -22.87
N ASN A 156 -4.42 9.42 -22.97
CA ASN A 156 -4.24 10.21 -24.20
C ASN A 156 -2.80 10.02 -24.68
N VAL A 157 -2.61 8.92 -25.41
CA VAL A 157 -1.51 8.73 -26.34
C VAL A 157 -2.11 8.85 -27.74
N LYS A 158 -1.40 9.61 -28.60
CA LYS A 158 -1.62 9.86 -30.05
C LYS A 158 -2.60 11.02 -30.36
N ASN A 159 -2.22 12.11 -31.03
CA ASN A 159 -1.23 12.27 -32.11
C ASN A 159 -0.64 13.68 -32.16
N SER A 160 0.66 13.75 -32.43
CA SER A 160 1.28 14.90 -33.09
C SER A 160 0.88 14.90 -34.58
N PRO A 161 0.43 16.02 -35.16
CA PRO A 161 0.56 16.24 -36.59
C PRO A 161 1.69 17.25 -36.81
N GLY A 162 2.79 16.73 -37.34
CA GLY A 162 3.80 17.56 -37.97
C GLY A 162 3.24 18.30 -39.19
N ASN A 163 3.86 19.44 -39.44
CA ASN A 163 4.19 20.02 -40.74
C ASN A 163 3.06 20.18 -41.76
N LYS A 164 2.64 21.43 -41.98
CA LYS A 164 2.59 22.07 -43.30
C LYS A 164 2.97 23.54 -43.17
#